data_AF-A0A3M5KPW8-F1
#
_entry.id   AF-A0A3M5KPW8-F1
#
_cell.length_a   1.000
_cell.length_b   1.000
_cell.length_c   1.000
_cell.angle_alpha   90.00
_cell.angle_beta   90.00
_cell.angle_gamma   90.00
#
_symmetry.space_group_name_H-M   'P 1'
#
loop_
_entity.id
_entity.type
_entity.pdbx_description
1 polymer ?
#
loop_
_entity_poly.entity_id
_entity_poly.type
_entity_poly.pdbx_seq_one_letter_code
_entity_poly.pdbx_strand_id
1 'polypeptide(L)'
;MLLMSQLPRPIFESYEIFIDQNFSSPEPGMVCVRVYLDSFEPMVEAYKGYLAARSFLRSFSDNSFTFTSYRTHVERLLLWSMLIKRKPFSQLKRQDAEDYLEFCRNPPADWIGPIVRGRFVSSSHTESTWGDLVMPNDK
;
A
#
# COMPACT_ATOMS: atom_id res chain seq x y z
N MET A 1 20.95 4.33 6.62
CA MET A 1 19.58 4.81 6.31
C MET A 1 18.88 4.03 5.17
N LEU A 2 19.37 2.84 4.77
CA LEU A 2 18.92 2.08 3.59
C LEU A 2 17.91 0.93 3.88
N LEU A 3 17.50 0.73 5.13
CA LEU A 3 16.77 -0.48 5.55
C LEU A 3 15.24 -0.37 5.49
N MET A 4 14.66 0.83 5.31
CA MET A 4 13.20 1.02 5.41
C MET A 4 12.41 0.57 4.17
N SER A 5 13.04 0.48 3.00
CA SER A 5 12.37 0.29 1.69
C SER A 5 12.26 -1.17 1.22
N GLN A 6 12.53 -2.16 2.07
CA GLN A 6 12.62 -3.58 1.65
C GLN A 6 11.43 -4.45 2.10
N LEU A 7 10.61 -3.99 3.04
CA LEU A 7 9.51 -4.78 3.60
C LEU A 7 8.15 -4.29 3.09
N PRO A 8 7.20 -5.20 2.79
CA PRO A 8 5.84 -4.80 2.42
C PRO A 8 5.15 -4.12 3.61
N ARG A 9 4.59 -2.94 3.35
CA ARG A 9 3.83 -2.15 4.32
C ARG A 9 2.47 -1.77 3.72
N PRO A 10 1.40 -1.71 4.53
CA PRO A 10 0.13 -1.18 4.06
C PRO A 10 0.30 0.27 3.58
N ILE A 11 -0.34 0.59 2.46
CA ILE A 11 -0.35 1.92 1.83
C ILE A 11 -1.78 2.42 1.56
N PHE A 12 -2.78 1.54 1.66
CA PHE A 12 -4.20 1.88 1.65
C PHE A 12 -4.87 1.55 2.98
N GLU A 13 -5.81 2.40 3.38
CA GLU A 13 -6.53 2.31 4.64
C GLU A 13 -7.66 1.27 4.67
N SER A 14 -8.31 1.13 5.83
CA SER A 14 -9.62 0.49 5.93
C SER A 14 -10.67 1.22 5.09
N TYR A 15 -11.79 0.56 4.84
CA TYR A 15 -12.86 1.10 4.00
C TYR A 15 -13.37 2.44 4.52
N GLU A 16 -13.65 2.51 5.81
CA GLU A 16 -14.25 3.67 6.48
C GLU A 16 -13.36 4.90 6.33
N ILE A 17 -12.04 4.73 6.56
CA ILE A 17 -11.09 5.83 6.47
C ILE A 17 -10.80 6.19 5.00
N PHE A 18 -10.81 5.21 4.10
CA PHE A 18 -10.50 5.43 2.69
C PHE A 18 -11.55 6.29 1.99
N ILE A 19 -12.85 6.05 2.25
CA ILE A 19 -13.93 6.80 1.58
C ILE A 19 -13.99 8.27 2.03
N ASP A 20 -13.52 8.56 3.24
CA ASP A 20 -13.47 9.92 3.81
C ASP A 20 -12.27 10.74 3.31
N GLN A 21 -11.37 10.16 2.50
CA GLN A 21 -10.20 10.85 1.99
C GLN A 21 -10.55 11.94 0.97
N ASN A 22 -9.73 12.99 0.94
CA ASN A 22 -9.78 14.00 -0.12
C ASN A 22 -9.19 13.44 -1.43
N PHE A 23 -10.06 13.01 -2.35
CA PHE A 23 -9.65 12.52 -3.67
C PHE A 23 -9.35 13.61 -4.71
N SER A 24 -9.55 14.88 -4.38
CA SER A 24 -9.11 16.00 -5.22
C SER A 24 -7.60 16.26 -5.05
N SER A 25 -7.00 15.79 -3.95
CA SER A 25 -5.56 15.81 -3.75
C SER A 25 -4.91 14.54 -4.32
N PRO A 26 -3.82 14.65 -5.11
CA PRO A 26 -3.04 13.50 -5.56
C PRO A 26 -2.14 12.93 -4.44
N GLU A 27 -1.98 13.65 -3.34
CA GLU A 27 -1.07 13.25 -2.27
C GLU A 27 -1.68 12.14 -1.39
N PRO A 28 -0.87 11.16 -0.95
CA PRO A 28 -1.26 10.27 0.13
C PRO A 28 -1.66 11.08 1.37
N GLY A 29 -2.81 10.75 1.98
CA GLY A 29 -3.28 11.40 3.19
C GLY A 29 -2.36 11.16 4.39
N MET A 30 -1.62 10.05 4.40
CA MET A 30 -0.72 9.67 5.48
C MET A 30 0.74 9.98 5.14
N VAL A 31 1.43 10.66 6.06
CA VAL A 31 2.86 10.99 5.93
C VAL A 31 3.73 9.74 5.83
N CYS A 32 3.45 8.69 6.61
CA CYS A 32 4.22 7.45 6.55
C CYS A 32 4.15 6.76 5.18
N VAL A 33 2.99 6.84 4.50
CA VAL A 33 2.82 6.33 3.13
C VAL A 33 3.63 7.16 2.15
N ARG A 34 3.59 8.49 2.28
CA ARG A 34 4.42 9.40 1.47
C ARG A 34 5.90 9.06 1.57
N VAL A 35 6.42 9.00 2.80
CA VAL A 35 7.82 8.64 3.10
C VAL A 35 8.19 7.27 2.54
N TYR A 36 7.28 6.30 2.64
CA TYR A 36 7.52 4.97 2.08
C TYR A 36 7.59 5.00 0.55
N LEU A 37 6.68 5.71 -0.13
CA LEU A 37 6.72 5.86 -1.59
C LEU A 37 7.96 6.63 -2.07
N ASP A 38 8.40 7.65 -1.33
CA ASP A 38 9.62 8.44 -1.61
C ASP A 38 10.90 7.60 -1.47
N SER A 39 10.85 6.46 -0.78
CA SER A 39 12.01 5.59 -0.56
C SER A 39 12.35 4.68 -1.74
N PHE A 40 11.48 4.62 -2.76
CA PHE A 40 11.71 3.80 -3.96
C PHE A 40 12.52 4.55 -5.02
N GLU A 41 13.26 3.78 -5.83
CA GLU A 41 13.99 4.33 -6.96
C GLU A 41 13.04 5.02 -7.96
N PRO A 42 13.40 6.17 -8.57
CA PRO A 42 12.53 6.89 -9.49
C PRO A 42 11.98 6.04 -10.65
N MET A 43 12.77 5.07 -11.12
CA MET A 43 12.39 4.15 -12.20
C MET A 43 11.21 3.25 -11.87
N VAL A 44 10.86 3.08 -10.59
CA VAL A 44 9.73 2.26 -10.14
C VAL A 44 8.40 3.02 -10.26
N GLU A 45 8.43 4.35 -10.42
CA GLU A 45 7.23 5.21 -10.54
C GLU A 45 6.20 4.97 -9.41
N ALA A 46 6.66 4.83 -8.16
CA ALA A 46 5.85 4.39 -7.01
C ALA A 46 4.57 5.23 -6.80
N TYR A 47 4.66 6.56 -6.88
CA TYR A 47 3.49 7.45 -6.78
C TYR A 47 2.46 7.21 -7.88
N LYS A 48 2.91 6.98 -9.11
CA LYS A 48 2.00 6.75 -10.24
C LYS A 48 1.28 5.42 -10.07
N GLY A 49 1.98 4.40 -9.59
CA GLY A 49 1.37 3.12 -9.20
C GLY A 49 0.35 3.28 -8.07
N TYR A 50 0.72 4.02 -7.02
CA TYR A 50 -0.18 4.35 -5.91
C TYR A 50 -1.45 5.07 -6.38
N LEU A 51 -1.31 6.10 -7.21
CA LEU A 51 -2.44 6.86 -7.76
C LEU A 51 -3.36 6.00 -8.63
N ALA A 52 -2.78 5.13 -9.47
CA ALA A 52 -3.56 4.20 -10.28
C ALA A 52 -4.39 3.23 -9.42
N ALA A 53 -3.76 2.62 -8.41
CA ALA A 53 -4.43 1.73 -7.47
C ALA A 53 -5.47 2.48 -6.61
N ARG A 54 -5.17 3.70 -6.14
CA ARG A 54 -6.09 4.55 -5.39
C ARG A 54 -7.33 4.89 -6.21
N SER A 55 -7.15 5.27 -7.48
CA SER A 55 -8.26 5.55 -8.39
C SER A 55 -9.10 4.30 -8.65
N PHE A 56 -8.47 3.15 -8.87
CA PHE A 56 -9.16 1.87 -9.02
C PHE A 56 -10.02 1.57 -7.78
N LEU A 57 -9.44 1.68 -6.58
CA LEU A 57 -10.18 1.41 -5.35
C LEU A 57 -11.35 2.36 -5.11
N ARG A 58 -11.20 3.64 -5.47
CA ARG A 58 -12.31 4.60 -5.44
C ARG A 58 -13.46 4.20 -6.37
N SER A 59 -13.16 3.64 -7.55
CA SER A 59 -14.20 3.17 -8.48
C SER A 59 -15.00 1.97 -7.96
N PHE A 60 -14.53 1.29 -6.90
CA PHE A 60 -15.19 0.13 -6.30
C PHE A 60 -15.48 0.32 -4.80
N SER A 61 -15.58 1.57 -4.34
CA SER A 61 -15.88 1.90 -2.94
C SER A 61 -17.37 1.94 -2.60
N ASP A 62 -18.26 1.59 -3.53
CA ASP A 62 -19.71 1.51 -3.28
C ASP A 62 -20.09 0.30 -2.43
N ASN A 63 -19.19 -0.68 -2.29
CA ASN A 63 -19.39 -1.88 -1.49
C ASN A 63 -18.13 -2.17 -0.66
N SER A 64 -18.26 -2.17 0.67
CA SER A 64 -17.15 -2.38 1.60
C SER A 64 -16.48 -3.75 1.46
N PHE A 65 -17.23 -4.80 1.13
CA PHE A 65 -16.69 -6.15 0.90
C PHE A 65 -15.88 -6.20 -0.40
N THR A 66 -16.43 -5.67 -1.50
CA THR A 66 -15.73 -5.59 -2.79
C THR A 66 -14.46 -4.75 -2.64
N PHE A 67 -14.56 -3.58 -2.02
CA PHE A 67 -13.41 -2.72 -1.72
C PHE A 67 -12.34 -3.47 -0.93
N THR A 68 -12.72 -4.16 0.16
CA THR A 68 -11.76 -4.84 1.04
C THR A 68 -11.00 -5.95 0.29
N SER A 69 -11.72 -6.73 -0.53
CA SER A 69 -11.12 -7.75 -1.40
C SER A 69 -10.17 -7.11 -2.41
N TYR A 70 -10.64 -6.08 -3.12
CA TYR A 70 -9.87 -5.41 -4.17
C TYR A 70 -8.64 -4.71 -3.63
N ARG A 71 -8.75 -4.02 -2.49
CA ARG A 71 -7.62 -3.39 -1.78
C ARG A 71 -6.56 -4.43 -1.44
N THR A 72 -6.96 -5.58 -0.90
CA THR A 72 -6.02 -6.65 -0.56
C THR A 72 -5.22 -7.12 -1.78
N HIS A 73 -5.90 -7.33 -2.91
CA HIS A 73 -5.24 -7.85 -4.11
C HIS A 73 -4.44 -6.80 -4.88
N VAL A 74 -4.98 -5.60 -5.08
CA VAL A 74 -4.30 -4.53 -5.82
C VAL A 74 -3.09 -3.99 -5.06
N GLU A 75 -3.19 -3.88 -3.74
CA GLU A 75 -2.06 -3.44 -2.91
C GLU A 75 -0.94 -4.48 -2.94
N ARG A 76 -1.27 -5.78 -2.83
CA ARG A 76 -0.27 -6.84 -2.93
C ARG A 76 0.45 -6.81 -4.28
N LEU A 77 -0.30 -6.67 -5.39
CA LEU A 77 0.29 -6.59 -6.73
C LEU A 77 1.18 -5.34 -6.88
N LEU A 78 0.73 -4.19 -6.38
CA LEU A 78 1.49 -2.94 -6.41
C LEU A 78 2.78 -3.05 -5.58
N LEU A 79 2.69 -3.53 -4.34
CA LEU A 79 3.87 -3.74 -3.51
C LEU A 79 4.82 -4.76 -4.15
N TRP A 80 4.29 -5.81 -4.79
CA TRP A 80 5.12 -6.83 -5.45
C TRP A 80 5.87 -6.22 -6.65
N SER A 81 5.19 -5.39 -7.44
CA SER A 81 5.81 -4.71 -8.58
C SER A 81 6.94 -3.77 -8.12
N MET A 82 6.76 -3.08 -7.00
CA MET A 82 7.74 -2.13 -6.48
C MET A 82 8.91 -2.79 -5.76
N LEU A 83 8.65 -3.76 -4.87
CA LEU A 83 9.66 -4.38 -3.99
C LEU A 83 10.43 -5.52 -4.68
N ILE A 84 9.70 -6.39 -5.37
CA ILE A 84 10.25 -7.63 -5.92
C ILE A 84 10.62 -7.44 -7.39
N LYS A 85 9.65 -7.01 -8.21
CA LYS A 85 9.86 -6.86 -9.65
C LYS A 85 10.65 -5.60 -10.01
N ARG A 86 10.70 -4.61 -9.11
CA ARG A 86 11.33 -3.28 -9.29
C ARG A 86 10.95 -2.62 -10.61
N LYS A 87 9.65 -2.61 -10.92
CA LYS A 87 9.11 -2.19 -12.21
C LYS A 87 7.89 -1.29 -12.02
N PRO A 88 7.69 -0.26 -12.87
CA PRO A 88 6.47 0.53 -12.88
C PRO A 88 5.24 -0.35 -12.97
N PHE A 89 4.27 -0.09 -12.08
CA PHE A 89 3.00 -0.83 -12.04
C PHE A 89 2.28 -0.81 -13.40
N SER A 90 2.33 0.31 -14.12
CA SER A 90 1.74 0.47 -15.46
C SER A 90 2.47 -0.29 -16.57
N GLN A 91 3.66 -0.84 -16.30
CA GLN A 91 4.44 -1.59 -17.28
C GLN A 91 4.37 -3.10 -17.07
N LEU A 92 3.58 -3.58 -16.10
CA LEU A 92 3.34 -5.01 -15.92
C LEU A 92 2.71 -5.60 -17.19
N LYS A 93 3.28 -6.71 -17.64
CA LYS A 93 2.89 -7.46 -18.85
C LYS A 93 2.43 -8.86 -18.46
N ARG A 94 1.86 -9.58 -19.43
CA ARG A 94 1.46 -10.98 -19.25
C ARG A 94 2.58 -11.87 -18.69
N GLN A 95 3.83 -11.67 -19.12
CA GLN A 95 4.97 -12.44 -18.60
C GLN A 95 5.20 -12.21 -17.09
N ASP A 96 4.94 -11.00 -16.60
CA ASP A 96 5.07 -10.67 -15.19
C ASP A 96 3.94 -11.32 -14.35
N ALA A 97 2.82 -11.70 -14.99
CA ALA A 97 1.71 -12.35 -14.29
C ALA A 97 2.08 -13.76 -13.81
N GLU A 98 2.90 -14.49 -14.55
CA GLU A 98 3.41 -15.81 -14.14
C GLU A 98 4.29 -15.69 -12.89
N ASP A 99 5.21 -14.72 -12.89
CA ASP A 99 6.06 -14.42 -11.73
C ASP A 99 5.23 -14.00 -10.51
N TYR A 100 4.19 -13.19 -10.71
CA TYR A 100 3.29 -12.77 -9.64
C TYR A 100 2.46 -13.93 -9.08
N LEU A 101 1.98 -14.84 -9.94
CA LEU A 101 1.27 -16.04 -9.50
C LEU A 101 2.18 -16.97 -8.70
N GLU A 102 3.44 -17.12 -9.11
CA GLU A 102 4.42 -17.89 -8.35
C GLU A 102 4.71 -17.27 -6.98
N PHE A 103 4.88 -15.94 -6.94
CA PHE A 103 4.95 -15.20 -5.68
C PHE A 103 3.70 -15.40 -4.80
N CYS A 104 2.49 -15.45 -5.38
CA CYS A 104 1.27 -15.69 -4.61
C CYS A 104 1.22 -17.10 -4.01
N ARG A 105 1.78 -18.11 -4.69
CA ARG A 105 1.86 -19.49 -4.18
C ARG A 105 2.91 -19.63 -3.09
N ASN A 106 4.05 -18.98 -3.26
CA ASN A 106 5.22 -19.10 -2.41
C ASN A 106 5.72 -17.72 -1.94
N PRO A 107 4.91 -16.95 -1.19
CA PRO A 107 5.30 -15.62 -0.75
C PRO A 107 6.44 -15.72 0.28
N PRO A 108 7.40 -14.77 0.31
CA PRO A 108 8.39 -14.70 1.37
C PRO A 108 7.75 -14.51 2.74
N ALA A 109 8.43 -14.93 3.81
CA ALA A 109 7.92 -14.81 5.19
C ALA A 109 7.50 -13.38 5.55
N ASP A 110 8.23 -12.38 5.05
CA ASP A 110 7.93 -10.95 5.23
C ASP A 110 6.64 -10.49 4.54
N TRP A 111 5.92 -11.36 3.84
CA TRP A 111 4.59 -11.10 3.27
C TRP A 111 3.45 -11.84 3.97
N ILE A 112 3.78 -12.71 4.93
CA ILE A 112 2.82 -13.49 5.72
C ILE A 112 2.65 -12.84 7.10
N GLY A 113 1.43 -12.45 7.46
CA GLY A 113 1.12 -11.95 8.81
C GLY A 113 0.69 -13.11 9.72
N PRO A 114 1.15 -13.18 10.98
CA PRO A 114 0.75 -14.26 11.89
C PRO A 114 -0.71 -14.13 12.34
N ILE A 115 -1.23 -12.89 12.36
CA ILE A 115 -2.62 -12.55 12.72
C ILE A 115 -3.08 -11.32 11.93
N VAL A 116 -4.40 -11.13 11.85
CA VAL A 116 -4.99 -9.90 11.32
C VAL A 116 -4.88 -8.80 12.37
N ARG A 117 -4.28 -7.66 12.01
CA ARG A 117 -4.19 -6.46 12.86
C ARG A 117 -4.76 -5.25 12.13
N GLY A 118 -5.05 -4.17 12.87
CA GLY A 118 -5.32 -2.86 12.28
C GLY A 118 -4.16 -2.43 11.38
N ARG A 119 -4.43 -1.73 10.27
CA ARG A 119 -3.41 -1.48 9.23
C ARG A 119 -2.45 -0.37 9.60
N PHE A 120 -2.96 0.63 10.32
CA PHE A 120 -2.19 1.73 10.85
C PHE A 120 -2.51 1.93 12.33
N VAL A 121 -1.56 2.48 13.07
CA VAL A 121 -1.69 2.81 14.49
C VAL A 121 -1.28 4.26 14.71
N SER A 122 -2.02 4.99 15.54
CA SER A 122 -1.58 6.30 16.05
C SER A 122 -0.60 6.07 17.20
N SER A 123 0.53 6.78 17.20
CA SER A 123 1.46 6.79 18.34
C SER A 123 0.85 7.56 19.51
N SER A 124 -0.06 6.95 20.26
CA SER A 124 -0.78 7.63 21.34
C SER A 124 0.04 7.73 22.63
N HIS A 125 1.12 8.53 22.68
CA HIS A 125 1.83 8.88 23.93
C HIS A 125 2.22 10.37 24.02
N THR A 126 1.34 11.31 23.68
CA THR A 126 1.24 12.63 24.37
C THR A 126 0.00 13.37 23.88
N GLU A 127 -0.62 14.14 24.76
CA GLU A 127 -1.88 14.86 24.54
C GLU A 127 -1.88 15.70 23.25
N SER A 128 -2.93 15.51 22.45
CA SER A 128 -3.54 16.43 21.49
C SER A 128 -2.65 17.56 20.95
N THR A 129 -2.04 17.32 19.79
CA THR A 129 -1.76 18.39 18.81
C THR A 129 -1.87 17.80 17.41
N TRP A 130 -2.60 18.49 16.54
CA TRP A 130 -2.88 18.14 15.15
C TRP A 130 -1.70 17.44 14.45
N GLY A 131 -1.89 16.18 14.08
CA GLY A 131 -0.94 15.40 13.28
C GLY A 131 -0.32 14.21 14.00
N ASP A 132 -1.14 13.38 14.65
CA ASP A 132 -0.73 12.06 15.14
C ASP A 132 0.13 11.34 14.09
N LEU A 133 1.32 10.88 14.49
CA LEU A 133 2.18 10.08 13.63
C LEU A 133 1.54 8.70 13.45
N VAL A 134 0.71 8.59 12.43
CA VAL A 134 0.11 7.33 12.02
C VAL A 134 1.19 6.49 11.34
N MET A 135 1.49 5.32 11.91
CA MET A 135 2.50 4.39 11.39
C MET A 135 1.83 3.10 10.92
N PRO A 136 2.38 2.42 9.89
CA PRO A 136 1.96 1.06 9.57
C PRO A 136 2.07 0.19 10.81
N ASN A 137 1.05 -0.62 11.08
CA ASN A 137 1.11 -1.55 12.20
C ASN A 137 2.14 -2.64 11.90
N ASP A 138 3.12 -2.80 12.79
CA ASP A 138 4.10 -3.86 12.66
C ASP A 138 3.44 -5.23 12.83
N LYS A 139 4.00 -6.24 12.17
CA LYS A 139 3.46 -7.61 12.08
C LYS A 139 3.35 -8.33 13.41
#